data_AF-A0A8S2SNH1-F1
#
_entry.id   AF-A0A8S2SNH1-F1
#
_cell.length_a   1.000
_cell.length_b   1.000
_cell.length_c   1.000
_cell.angle_alpha   90.00
_cell.angle_beta   90.00
_cell.angle_gamma   90.00
#
_symmetry.space_group_name_H-M   'P 1'
#
loop_
_entity.id
_entity.type
_entity.pdbx_description
1 polymer ?
#
loop_
_entity_poly.entity_id
_entity_poly.type
_entity_poly.pdbx_seq_one_letter_code
_entity_poly.pdbx_strand_id
1 'polypeptide(L)'
;MMDVDKSIFVLVSIPKTFIAVPIMQLVESNRLDLDTDINRYLSSSNQHINNPQYHYHHITLRQLLSHSVSIGYNLEMETTFAGFGDNAFSEMSLVDAFFHISESKRVELAI
;
A
#
# COMPACT_ATOMS: atom_id res chain seq x y z
N MET A 1 -4.36 11.34 34.57
CA MET A 1 -4.35 12.39 33.53
C MET A 1 -3.32 11.97 32.48
N MET A 2 -3.59 12.21 31.20
CA MET A 2 -2.66 11.90 30.11
C MET A 2 -1.44 12.83 30.17
N ASP A 3 -0.24 12.26 30.08
CA ASP A 3 1.03 13.02 30.01
C ASP A 3 1.32 13.36 28.54
N VAL A 4 1.17 14.62 28.17
CA VAL A 4 1.25 15.06 26.76
C VAL A 4 2.64 14.84 26.16
N ASP A 5 3.69 14.86 26.99
CA ASP A 5 5.08 14.78 26.53
C ASP A 5 5.57 13.32 26.40
N LYS A 6 4.85 12.36 26.98
CA LYS A 6 5.26 10.94 27.02
C LYS A 6 4.26 9.98 26.41
N SER A 7 3.02 10.42 26.20
CA SER A 7 2.00 9.53 25.65
C SER A 7 2.23 9.28 24.16
N ILE A 8 2.30 8.00 23.79
CA ILE A 8 2.41 7.57 22.39
C ILE A 8 1.00 7.31 21.83
N PHE A 9 0.76 7.75 20.60
CA PHE A 9 -0.53 7.61 19.92
C PHE A 9 -0.36 6.84 18.61
N VAL A 10 -1.31 5.96 18.32
CA VAL A 10 -1.44 5.36 16.99
C VAL A 10 -2.03 6.41 16.05
N LEU A 11 -1.26 6.79 15.04
CA LEU A 11 -1.61 7.88 14.11
C LEU A 11 -2.51 7.44 12.94
N VAL A 12 -2.76 6.13 12.79
CA VAL A 12 -3.60 5.51 11.77
C VAL A 12 -3.25 6.01 10.36
N SER A 13 -4.05 6.89 9.76
CA SER A 13 -3.89 7.34 8.37
C SER A 13 -3.05 8.61 8.22
N ILE A 14 -2.71 9.30 9.30
CA ILE A 14 -1.82 10.48 9.26
C ILE A 14 -0.45 10.16 8.61
N PRO A 15 0.19 8.99 8.85
CA PRO A 15 1.45 8.62 8.19
C PRO A 15 1.43 8.62 6.65
N LYS A 16 0.26 8.61 5.99
CA LYS A 16 0.16 8.70 4.52
C LYS A 16 0.81 9.97 3.96
N THR A 17 0.83 11.06 4.74
CA THR A 17 1.52 12.31 4.34
C THR A 17 3.04 12.13 4.33
N PHE A 18 3.59 11.37 5.28
CA PHE A 18 5.02 11.05 5.35
C PHE A 18 5.47 10.11 4.22
N ILE A 19 4.53 9.45 3.52
CA ILE A 19 4.80 8.68 2.30
C ILE A 19 4.58 9.54 1.05
N ALA A 20 3.49 10.32 1.00
CA ALA A 20 3.16 11.15 -0.16
C ALA A 20 4.21 12.25 -0.42
N VAL A 21 4.72 12.90 0.63
CA VAL A 21 5.73 13.97 0.50
C VAL A 21 7.02 13.50 -0.19
N PRO A 22 7.71 12.44 0.27
CA PRO A 22 8.93 11.98 -0.41
C PRO A 22 8.65 11.48 -1.83
N ILE A 23 7.47 10.90 -2.10
CA ILE A 23 7.08 10.55 -3.47
C ILE A 23 7.01 11.81 -4.35
N MET A 24 6.39 12.88 -3.88
CA MET A 24 6.33 14.15 -4.62
C MET A 24 7.71 14.78 -4.81
N GLN A 25 8.62 14.67 -3.84
CA GLN A 25 10.02 15.09 -4.01
C GLN A 25 10.73 14.29 -5.11
N LEU A 26 10.47 12.98 -5.20
CA LEU A 26 11.00 12.15 -6.28
C LEU A 26 10.41 12.53 -7.63
N VAL A 27 9.12 12.90 -7.68
CA VAL A 27 8.47 13.46 -8.89
C VAL A 27 9.13 14.77 -9.31
N GLU A 28 9.33 15.71 -8.38
CA GLU A 28 10.02 16.99 -8.64
C GLU A 28 11.44 16.77 -9.19
N SER A 29 12.13 15.74 -8.73
CA SER A 29 13.47 15.37 -9.23
C SER A 29 13.46 14.53 -10.53
N ASN A 30 12.30 14.36 -11.17
CA ASN A 30 12.09 13.53 -12.38
C ASN A 30 12.52 12.07 -12.21
N ARG A 31 12.45 11.53 -10.98
CA ARG A 31 12.77 10.13 -10.67
C ARG A 31 11.53 9.24 -10.67
N LEU A 32 10.37 9.85 -10.44
CA LEU A 32 9.06 9.24 -10.59
C LEU A 32 8.19 10.13 -11.48
N ASP A 33 7.19 9.53 -12.11
CA ASP A 33 6.19 10.19 -12.94
C ASP A 33 4.81 9.78 -12.39
N LEU A 34 3.97 10.79 -12.17
CA LEU A 34 2.64 10.62 -11.58
C LEU A 34 1.67 9.85 -12.48
N ASP A 35 1.88 9.90 -13.80
CA ASP A 35 0.95 9.37 -14.81
C ASP A 35 1.49 8.10 -15.48
N THR A 36 2.67 7.64 -15.07
CA THR A 36 3.20 6.32 -15.44
C THR A 36 2.40 5.19 -14.77
N ASP A 37 2.20 4.08 -15.50
CA ASP A 37 1.64 2.83 -14.97
C ASP A 37 2.46 2.36 -13.76
N ILE A 38 1.79 2.16 -12.62
CA ILE A 38 2.38 1.75 -11.36
C ILE A 38 3.18 0.46 -11.47
N ASN A 39 2.79 -0.44 -12.38
CA ASN A 39 3.50 -1.70 -12.60
C ASN A 39 4.95 -1.49 -13.08
N ARG A 40 5.31 -0.31 -13.62
CA ARG A 40 6.70 0.02 -13.95
C ARG A 40 7.56 0.27 -12.72
N TYR A 41 6.97 0.68 -11.61
CA TYR A 41 7.66 0.92 -10.35
C TYR A 41 7.62 -0.31 -9.43
N LEU A 42 6.56 -1.11 -9.53
CA LEU A 42 6.34 -2.28 -8.70
C LEU A 42 6.67 -3.60 -9.42
N SER A 43 7.37 -3.55 -10.55
CA SER A 43 7.70 -4.71 -11.41
C SER A 43 8.48 -5.84 -10.73
N SER A 44 9.00 -5.62 -9.52
CA SER A 44 9.65 -6.65 -8.70
C SER A 44 8.67 -7.53 -7.94
N SER A 45 7.39 -7.15 -7.82
CA SER A 45 6.37 -8.06 -7.30
C SER A 45 6.03 -9.09 -8.40
N ASN A 46 5.87 -10.37 -8.05
CA ASN A 46 5.38 -11.40 -8.97
C ASN A 46 3.89 -11.18 -9.36
N GLN A 47 3.34 -9.97 -9.17
CA GLN A 47 1.94 -9.64 -9.32
C GLN A 47 1.76 -8.37 -10.15
N HIS A 48 1.07 -8.55 -11.28
CA HIS A 48 0.60 -7.43 -12.07
C HIS A 48 -0.64 -6.81 -11.39
N ILE A 49 -0.55 -5.53 -11.04
CA ILE A 49 -1.59 -4.78 -10.37
C ILE A 49 -2.51 -4.18 -11.43
N ASN A 50 -3.73 -4.70 -11.51
CA ASN A 50 -4.75 -4.23 -12.42
C ASN A 50 -6.09 -4.02 -11.70
N ASN A 51 -6.92 -3.13 -12.25
CA ASN A 51 -8.28 -2.96 -11.77
C ASN A 51 -9.18 -4.05 -12.41
N PRO A 52 -9.79 -4.97 -11.64
CA PRO A 52 -10.62 -6.05 -12.17
C PRO A 52 -11.93 -5.56 -12.81
N GLN A 53 -12.33 -4.32 -12.60
CA GLN A 53 -13.49 -3.72 -13.28
C GLN A 53 -13.10 -2.92 -14.53
N TYR A 54 -11.83 -2.51 -14.66
CA TYR A 54 -11.34 -1.64 -15.73
C TYR A 54 -9.99 -2.13 -16.27
N HIS A 55 -10.00 -3.29 -16.93
CA HIS A 55 -8.79 -4.01 -17.35
C HIS A 55 -7.89 -3.23 -18.33
N TYR A 56 -8.43 -2.25 -19.06
CA TYR A 56 -7.69 -1.44 -20.02
C TYR A 56 -7.20 -0.10 -19.48
N HIS A 57 -7.45 0.20 -18.20
CA HIS A 57 -6.99 1.43 -17.57
C HIS A 57 -5.82 1.11 -16.65
N HIS A 58 -4.65 1.60 -17.02
CA HIS A 58 -3.47 1.54 -16.16
C HIS A 58 -3.73 2.33 -14.87
N ILE A 59 -3.24 1.79 -13.76
CA ILE A 59 -3.29 2.46 -12.46
C ILE A 59 -2.05 3.34 -12.35
N THR A 60 -2.23 4.62 -12.07
CA THR A 60 -1.10 5.56 -11.96
C THR A 60 -0.78 5.92 -10.51
N LEU A 61 0.42 6.43 -10.29
CA LEU A 61 0.85 6.90 -8.97
C LEU A 61 -0.05 8.04 -8.46
N ARG A 62 -0.50 8.93 -9.36
CA ARG A 62 -1.48 9.97 -9.05
C ARG A 62 -2.76 9.39 -8.45
N GLN A 63 -3.33 8.38 -9.10
CA GLN A 63 -4.58 7.78 -8.68
C GLN A 63 -4.47 7.08 -7.32
N LEU A 64 -3.31 6.49 -7.01
CA LEU A 64 -3.02 5.90 -5.71
C LEU A 64 -2.92 6.95 -4.61
N LEU A 65 -2.15 8.03 -4.85
CA LEU A 65 -1.98 9.11 -3.88
C LEU A 65 -3.27 9.90 -3.63
N SER A 66 -4.17 9.95 -4.60
CA SER A 66 -5.45 10.69 -4.51
C SER A 66 -6.66 9.82 -4.18
N HIS A 67 -6.48 8.55 -3.84
CA HIS A 67 -7.57 7.60 -3.59
C HIS A 67 -8.63 7.57 -4.71
N SER A 68 -8.20 7.70 -5.96
CA SER A 68 -9.10 7.79 -7.12
C SER A 68 -9.19 6.50 -7.94
N VAL A 69 -8.50 5.44 -7.48
CA VAL A 69 -8.66 4.09 -8.01
C VAL A 69 -9.46 3.25 -7.02
N SER A 70 -10.38 2.42 -7.54
CA SER A 70 -11.22 1.52 -6.75
C SER A 70 -10.42 0.29 -6.28
N ILE A 71 -9.39 0.50 -5.46
CA ILE A 71 -8.67 -0.56 -4.74
C ILE A 71 -9.24 -0.63 -3.33
N GLY A 72 -9.88 -1.74 -3.00
CA GLY A 72 -10.53 -1.94 -1.72
C GLY A 72 -9.54 -2.22 -0.58
N TYR A 73 -10.00 -2.00 0.65
CA TYR A 73 -9.29 -2.40 1.87
C TYR A 73 -9.17 -3.92 1.95
N ASN A 74 -8.00 -4.41 2.38
CA ASN A 74 -7.85 -5.79 2.79
C ASN A 74 -7.98 -5.85 4.32
N LEU A 75 -9.23 -5.94 4.80
CA LEU A 75 -9.56 -5.95 6.23
C LEU A 75 -8.87 -7.10 6.98
N GLU A 76 -8.70 -8.26 6.35
CA GLU A 76 -7.96 -9.37 6.95
C GLU A 76 -6.51 -8.97 7.23
N MET A 77 -5.80 -8.40 6.25
CA MET A 77 -4.42 -7.93 6.46
C MET A 77 -4.33 -6.86 7.54
N GLU A 78 -5.25 -5.88 7.54
CA GLU A 78 -5.24 -4.82 8.55
C GLU A 78 -5.44 -5.37 9.96
N THR A 79 -6.29 -6.38 10.14
CA THR A 79 -6.44 -7.06 11.43
C THR A 79 -5.26 -7.95 11.83
N THR A 80 -4.57 -8.55 10.86
CA THR A 80 -3.38 -9.37 11.10
C THR A 80 -2.17 -8.51 11.49
N PHE A 81 -1.98 -7.35 10.86
CA PHE A 81 -0.84 -6.46 11.10
C PHE A 81 -1.10 -5.40 12.17
N ALA A 82 -2.33 -4.95 12.41
CA ALA A 82 -2.63 -3.98 13.48
C ALA A 82 -2.85 -4.63 14.87
N GLY A 83 -2.44 -5.89 15.04
CA GLY A 83 -2.55 -6.63 16.30
C GLY A 83 -1.60 -6.15 17.39
N PHE A 84 -1.93 -6.43 18.66
CA PHE A 84 -1.06 -6.14 19.79
C PHE A 84 0.19 -7.04 19.74
N GLY A 85 1.39 -6.45 19.62
CA GLY A 85 2.66 -7.19 19.50
C GLY A 85 3.15 -7.43 18.08
N ASP A 86 2.81 -6.56 17.14
CA ASP A 86 3.15 -6.69 15.72
C ASP A 86 4.68 -6.72 15.47
N ASN A 87 5.13 -7.81 14.85
CA ASN A 87 6.52 -8.07 14.43
C ASN A 87 6.66 -8.03 12.90
N ALA A 88 5.61 -7.68 12.16
CA ALA A 88 5.58 -7.79 10.71
C ALA A 88 6.70 -7.02 10.01
N PHE A 89 7.07 -5.86 10.55
CA PHE A 89 8.20 -5.07 10.06
C PHE A 89 9.58 -5.65 10.40
N SER A 90 9.67 -6.61 11.33
CA SER A 90 10.92 -7.29 11.70
C SER A 90 11.16 -8.62 10.98
N GLU A 91 10.10 -9.28 10.50
CA GLU A 91 10.21 -10.61 9.87
C GLU A 91 9.91 -10.64 8.36
N MET A 92 9.28 -9.60 7.79
CA MET A 92 8.92 -9.57 6.37
C MET A 92 9.10 -8.17 5.78
N SER A 93 9.57 -8.06 4.53
CA SER A 93 9.58 -6.75 3.87
C SER A 93 8.15 -6.30 3.62
N LEU A 94 7.88 -4.99 3.74
CA LEU A 94 6.57 -4.40 3.45
C LEU A 94 6.02 -4.87 2.09
N VAL A 95 6.87 -5.00 1.08
CA VAL A 95 6.47 -5.46 -0.25
C VAL A 95 5.94 -6.89 -0.19
N ASP A 96 6.63 -7.79 0.50
CA ASP A 96 6.23 -9.20 0.58
C ASP A 96 4.95 -9.37 1.41
N ALA A 97 4.80 -8.64 2.53
CA ALA A 97 3.60 -8.68 3.36
C ALA A 97 2.33 -8.29 2.59
N PHE A 98 2.40 -7.24 1.76
CA PHE A 98 1.25 -6.75 1.01
C PHE A 98 0.89 -7.63 -0.21
N PHE A 99 1.86 -8.33 -0.82
CA PHE A 99 1.62 -9.13 -2.03
C PHE A 99 1.52 -10.65 -1.78
N HIS A 100 2.18 -11.24 -0.77
CA HIS A 100 2.18 -12.69 -0.53
C HIS A 100 0.78 -13.26 -0.22
N ILE A 101 -0.11 -12.50 0.42
CA ILE A 101 -1.45 -12.97 0.79
C ILE A 101 -2.42 -12.97 -0.41
N SER A 102 -2.14 -12.22 -1.48
CA SER A 102 -2.96 -12.22 -2.70
C SER A 102 -2.97 -13.59 -3.40
N GLU A 103 -1.89 -14.37 -3.30
CA GLU A 103 -1.81 -15.71 -3.91
C GLU A 103 -2.66 -16.75 -3.17
N SER A 104 -2.74 -16.68 -1.83
CA SER A 104 -3.51 -17.64 -1.03
C SER A 104 -5.01 -17.62 -1.35
N LYS A 105 -5.55 -16.49 -1.83
CA LYS A 105 -6.96 -16.34 -2.20
C LYS A 105 -7.27 -16.68 -3.67
N ARG A 106 -6.27 -16.84 -4.54
CA ARG A 106 -6.51 -17.29 -5.92
C ARG A 106 -6.90 -18.77 -6.02
N VAL A 107 -6.60 -19.57 -4.99
CA VAL A 107 -6.94 -21.00 -4.95
C VAL A 107 -8.34 -21.25 -4.38
N GLU A 108 -8.90 -20.33 -3.56
CA GLU A 108 -10.20 -20.53 -2.89
C GLU A 108 -11.41 -19.95 -3.63
N LEU A 109 -11.22 -19.13 -4.67
CA LEU A 109 -12.32 -18.54 -5.46
C LEU A 109 -12.53 -19.19 -6.85
N ALA A 110 -12.02 -20.40 -7.03
CA ALA A 110 -12.31 -21.25 -8.18
C ALA A 110 -13.31 -22.38 -7.81
N ILE A 111 -14.48 -22.03 -7.28
CA ILE A 111 -15.68 -22.87 -7.24
C ILE A 111 -16.92 -21.99 -7.42
#